data_AF-A0A8J3JDU6-F1
#
_entry.id   AF-A0A8J3JDU6-F1
#
_cell.length_a   1.000
_cell.length_b   1.000
_cell.length_c   1.000
_cell.angle_alpha   90.00
_cell.angle_beta   90.00
_cell.angle_gamma   90.00
#
_symmetry.space_group_name_H-M   'P 1'
#
loop_
_entity.id
_entity.type
_entity.pdbx_description
1 polymer ?
#
loop_
_entity_poly.entity_id
_entity_poly.type
_entity_poly.pdbx_seq_one_letter_code
_entity_poly.pdbx_strand_id
1 'polypeptide(L)'
;MQEARFFFDAGSGGVLWPTGSAARQIWGSPVDLALLPVSDSLRRDLDELAARYDTSLNWDDPPAPGPWREARCTAFNREVRDVVGRLREELGPAWQITDQFDELHEDPDLDRYLADPAGFRR
;
A
#
# COMPACT_ATOMS: atom_id res chain seq x y z
N MET A 1 21.52 -3.25 11.08
CA MET A 1 20.71 -2.44 10.15
C MET A 1 19.61 -3.33 9.63
N GLN A 2 18.35 -2.90 9.73
CA GLN A 2 17.20 -3.64 9.20
C GLN A 2 16.85 -3.11 7.81
N GLU A 3 16.41 -3.99 6.93
CA GLU A 3 16.04 -3.63 5.56
C GLU A 3 14.63 -4.11 5.25
N ALA A 4 13.82 -3.20 4.70
CA ALA A 4 12.47 -3.52 4.27
C ALA A 4 12.08 -2.72 3.03
N ARG A 5 11.15 -3.29 2.27
CA ARG A 5 10.56 -2.67 1.07
C ARG A 5 9.17 -2.19 1.44
N PHE A 6 8.86 -0.95 1.10
CA PHE A 6 7.52 -0.39 1.26
C PHE A 6 6.78 -0.55 -0.06
N PHE A 7 5.73 -1.36 -0.07
CA PHE A 7 4.79 -1.52 -1.18
C PHE A 7 3.53 -2.23 -0.68
N PHE A 8 2.46 -2.15 -1.46
CA PHE A 8 1.21 -2.82 -1.14
C PHE A 8 1.12 -4.17 -1.87
N ASP A 9 0.69 -5.19 -1.14
CA ASP A 9 0.22 -6.46 -1.71
C ASP A 9 -1.25 -6.61 -1.33
N ALA A 10 -2.11 -6.76 -2.34
CA ALA A 10 -3.55 -6.69 -2.16
C ALA A 10 -4.05 -7.80 -1.20
N GLY A 11 -4.82 -7.41 -0.20
CA GLY A 11 -5.38 -8.32 0.82
C GLY A 11 -4.36 -8.85 1.83
N SER A 12 -3.10 -8.43 1.76
CA SER A 12 -2.06 -8.86 2.72
C SER A 12 -2.19 -8.18 4.10
N GLY A 13 -2.90 -7.05 4.17
CA GLY A 13 -3.10 -6.28 5.40
C GLY A 13 -1.86 -5.56 5.93
N GLY A 14 -0.82 -5.37 5.12
CA GLY A 14 0.39 -4.63 5.53
C GLY A 14 1.12 -3.97 4.36
N VAL A 15 2.05 -3.07 4.69
CA VAL A 15 2.73 -2.19 3.72
C VAL A 15 4.26 -2.34 3.70
N LEU A 16 4.82 -3.15 4.61
CA LEU A 16 6.26 -3.20 4.83
C LEU A 16 6.77 -4.64 4.82
N TRP A 17 7.79 -4.91 4.01
CA TRP A 17 8.23 -6.27 3.68
C TRP A 17 9.71 -6.47 3.96
N PRO A 18 10.09 -7.30 4.94
CA PRO A 18 11.50 -7.55 5.24
C PRO A 18 12.20 -8.29 4.09
N THR A 19 13.43 -7.88 3.78
CA THR A 19 14.21 -8.47 2.69
C THR A 19 14.86 -9.81 3.08
N GLY A 20 15.29 -9.97 4.34
CA GLY A 20 15.98 -11.16 4.83
C GLY A 20 15.12 -12.13 5.65
N SER A 21 15.46 -13.43 5.64
CA SER A 21 14.75 -14.49 6.37
C SER A 21 14.80 -14.31 7.90
N ALA A 22 15.94 -13.88 8.45
CA ALA A 22 16.08 -13.57 9.87
C ALA A 22 15.16 -12.40 10.28
N ALA A 23 15.05 -11.37 9.43
CA ALA A 23 14.17 -10.25 9.68
C ALA A 23 12.69 -10.67 9.66
N ARG A 24 12.29 -11.57 8.75
CA ARG A 24 10.91 -12.11 8.73
C ARG A 24 10.55 -12.90 9.97
N GLN A 25 11.51 -13.61 10.58
CA GLN A 25 11.26 -14.34 11.84
C GLN A 25 11.05 -13.39 13.03
N ILE A 26 11.73 -12.24 13.02
CA ILE A 26 11.62 -11.25 14.10
C ILE A 26 10.39 -10.37 13.92
N TRP A 27 10.16 -9.90 12.69
CA TRP A 27 9.21 -8.84 12.40
C TRP A 27 7.93 -9.32 11.71
N GLY A 28 7.88 -10.54 11.15
CA GLY A 28 6.76 -11.00 10.31
C GLY A 28 6.96 -10.75 8.81
N SER A 29 5.98 -11.16 7.99
CA SER A 29 5.92 -10.87 6.54
C SER A 29 4.45 -10.82 6.06
N PRO A 30 3.83 -9.62 5.94
CA PRO A 30 4.40 -8.29 6.15
C PRO A 30 4.84 -8.05 7.61
N VAL A 31 5.64 -7.00 7.83
CA VAL A 31 6.05 -6.58 9.18
C VAL A 31 4.81 -6.36 10.04
N ASP A 32 4.78 -7.02 11.19
CA ASP A 32 3.84 -6.72 12.26
C ASP A 32 4.16 -5.32 12.80
N LEU A 33 3.29 -4.37 12.45
CA LEU A 33 3.45 -2.98 12.85
C LEU A 33 3.39 -2.83 14.37
N ALA A 34 2.81 -3.79 15.11
CA ALA A 34 2.82 -3.86 16.57
C ALA A 34 4.25 -3.87 17.15
N LEU A 35 5.21 -4.39 16.40
CA LEU A 35 6.61 -4.53 16.83
C LEU A 35 7.47 -3.30 16.53
N LEU A 36 7.05 -2.44 15.58
CA LEU A 36 7.85 -1.29 15.17
C LEU A 36 7.97 -0.26 16.29
N PRO A 37 9.14 0.40 16.46
CA PRO A 37 9.32 1.47 17.43
C PRO A 37 8.82 2.82 16.88
N VAL A 38 7.57 2.87 16.42
CA VAL A 38 6.91 4.06 15.85
C VAL A 38 5.69 4.47 16.68
N SER A 39 5.29 5.72 16.54
CA SER A 39 4.11 6.32 17.16
C SER A 39 2.83 5.56 16.81
N ASP A 40 1.88 5.55 17.75
CA ASP A 40 0.57 4.92 17.53
C ASP A 40 -0.20 5.57 16.39
N SER A 41 0.00 6.88 16.15
CA SER A 41 -0.56 7.59 15.00
C SER A 41 -0.03 7.05 13.70
N LEU A 42 1.30 6.95 13.54
CA LEU A 42 1.89 6.45 12.31
C LEU A 42 1.50 5.00 12.05
N ARG A 43 1.40 4.20 13.11
CA ARG A 43 0.95 2.80 13.02
C ARG A 43 -0.46 2.68 12.43
N ARG A 44 -1.40 3.46 12.97
CA ARG A 44 -2.77 3.52 12.43
C ARG A 44 -2.79 4.01 10.99
N ASP A 45 -1.99 5.02 10.67
CA ASP A 45 -1.92 5.55 9.29
C ASP A 45 -1.45 4.46 8.31
N LEU A 46 -0.46 3.63 8.69
CA LEU A 46 0.04 2.51 7.88
C LEU A 46 -1.02 1.40 7.71
N ASP A 47 -1.73 1.03 8.78
CA ASP A 47 -2.84 0.06 8.72
C ASP A 47 -3.98 0.57 7.83
N GLU A 48 -4.35 1.85 7.98
CA GLU A 48 -5.40 2.50 7.19
C GLU A 48 -5.01 2.66 5.72
N LEU A 49 -3.72 2.87 5.41
CA LEU A 49 -3.23 2.87 4.04
C LEU A 49 -3.40 1.48 3.40
N ALA A 50 -3.02 0.41 4.09
CA ALA A 50 -3.20 -0.96 3.59
C ALA A 50 -4.68 -1.26 3.30
N ALA A 51 -5.56 -0.98 4.28
CA ALA A 51 -6.99 -1.22 4.13
C ALA A 51 -7.61 -0.38 3.00
N ARG A 52 -7.18 0.87 2.82
CA ARG A 52 -7.68 1.71 1.73
C ARG A 52 -7.14 1.28 0.39
N TYR A 53 -5.87 0.88 0.29
CA TYR A 53 -5.30 0.36 -0.94
C TYR A 53 -6.13 -0.81 -1.48
N ASP A 54 -6.59 -1.72 -0.63
CA ASP A 54 -7.44 -2.83 -1.05
C ASP A 54 -8.72 -2.33 -1.75
N THR A 55 -9.30 -1.20 -1.34
CA THR A 55 -10.48 -0.63 -2.00
C THR A 55 -10.20 -0.02 -3.38
N SER A 56 -8.93 0.07 -3.80
CA SER A 56 -8.54 0.51 -5.15
C SER A 56 -8.79 -0.56 -6.21
N LEU A 57 -9.01 -1.80 -5.80
CA LEU A 57 -9.23 -2.95 -6.66
C LEU A 57 -10.71 -3.30 -6.78
N ASN A 58 -11.08 -3.90 -7.90
CA ASN A 58 -12.36 -4.54 -8.07
C ASN A 58 -12.26 -6.00 -7.59
N TRP A 59 -12.66 -6.26 -6.35
CA TRP A 59 -12.56 -7.61 -5.76
C TRP A 59 -13.58 -8.60 -6.33
N ASP A 60 -14.69 -8.12 -6.85
CA ASP A 60 -15.72 -8.97 -7.46
C ASP A 60 -15.29 -9.48 -8.85
N ASP A 61 -14.45 -8.70 -9.55
CA ASP A 61 -13.87 -9.04 -10.85
C ASP A 61 -12.47 -8.43 -11.01
N PRO A 62 -11.40 -9.09 -10.50
CA PRO A 62 -10.05 -8.51 -10.48
C PRO A 62 -9.47 -8.07 -11.84
N PRO A 63 -9.79 -8.72 -12.97
CA PRO A 63 -9.41 -8.22 -14.29
C PRO A 63 -10.06 -6.90 -14.71
N ALA A 64 -11.21 -6.54 -14.12
CA ALA A 64 -11.93 -5.32 -14.44
C ALA A 64 -11.23 -4.09 -13.84
N PRO A 65 -11.49 -2.89 -14.39
CA PRO A 65 -11.02 -1.63 -13.83
C PRO A 65 -11.30 -1.47 -12.34
N GLY A 66 -10.29 -0.99 -11.62
CA GLY A 66 -10.44 -0.57 -10.22
C GLY A 66 -11.40 0.63 -10.10
N PRO A 67 -12.16 0.76 -9.01
CA PRO A 67 -13.24 1.75 -8.91
C PRO A 67 -12.76 3.18 -8.64
N TRP A 68 -11.46 3.41 -8.46
CA TRP A 68 -10.93 4.71 -8.08
C TRP A 68 -10.79 5.65 -9.27
N ARG A 69 -11.31 6.87 -9.07
CA ARG A 69 -11.09 8.01 -9.97
C ARG A 69 -9.75 8.69 -9.70
N GLU A 70 -9.23 9.39 -10.70
CA GLU A 70 -7.88 9.97 -10.67
C GLU A 70 -7.65 10.90 -9.47
N ALA A 71 -8.68 11.68 -9.09
CA ALA A 71 -8.62 12.55 -7.93
C ALA A 71 -8.38 11.78 -6.61
N ARG A 72 -8.97 10.59 -6.46
CA ARG A 72 -8.78 9.72 -5.31
C ARG A 72 -7.39 9.07 -5.34
N CYS A 73 -6.95 8.60 -6.50
CA CYS A 73 -5.61 8.06 -6.70
C CYS A 73 -4.54 9.10 -6.34
N THR A 74 -4.66 10.32 -6.85
CA THR A 74 -3.75 11.43 -6.57
C THR A 74 -3.68 11.75 -5.07
N ALA A 75 -4.83 11.82 -4.40
CA ALA A 75 -4.89 12.07 -2.97
C ALA A 75 -4.20 10.97 -2.15
N PHE A 76 -4.44 9.71 -2.51
CA PHE A 76 -3.82 8.56 -1.86
C PHE A 76 -2.30 8.53 -2.09
N ASN A 77 -1.82 8.74 -3.33
CA ASN A 77 -0.40 8.76 -3.65
C ASN A 77 0.36 9.82 -2.85
N ARG A 78 -0.24 11.00 -2.68
CA ARG A 78 0.33 12.06 -1.83
C ARG A 78 0.47 11.59 -0.38
N GLU A 79 -0.58 11.00 0.17
CA GLU A 79 -0.59 10.52 1.54
C GLU A 79 0.42 9.40 1.78
N VAL A 80 0.57 8.47 0.84
CA VAL A 80 1.60 7.42 0.90
C VAL A 80 3.00 8.04 1.02
N ARG A 81 3.32 9.03 0.20
CA ARG A 81 4.63 9.72 0.25
C ARG A 81 4.86 10.40 1.61
N ASP A 82 3.84 11.06 2.15
CA ASP A 82 3.91 11.74 3.45
C ASP A 82 4.14 10.72 4.60
N VAL A 83 3.42 9.58 4.56
CA VAL A 83 3.55 8.50 5.56
C VAL A 83 4.90 7.79 5.45
N VAL A 84 5.40 7.51 4.24
CA VAL A 84 6.74 6.92 4.04
C VAL A 84 7.84 7.85 4.55
N GLY A 85 7.69 9.17 4.38
CA GLY A 85 8.58 10.17 4.96
C GLY A 85 8.63 10.06 6.48
N ARG A 86 7.47 10.09 7.14
CA ARG A 86 7.35 9.93 8.60
C ARG A 86 7.89 8.60 9.10
N LEU A 87 7.66 7.51 8.36
CA LEU A 87 8.17 6.19 8.69
C LEU A 87 9.70 6.16 8.71
N ARG A 88 10.35 6.78 7.73
CA ARG A 88 11.81 6.89 7.70
C ARG A 88 12.35 7.75 8.84
N GLU A 89 11.67 8.84 9.17
CA GLU A 89 12.06 9.72 10.27
C GLU A 89 11.97 9.03 11.63
N GLU A 90 10.84 8.35 11.92
CA GLU A 90 10.61 7.70 13.20
C GLU A 90 11.48 6.45 13.40
N LEU A 91 11.69 5.64 12.36
CA LEU A 91 12.58 4.46 12.43
C LEU A 91 14.07 4.84 12.45
N GLY A 92 14.40 6.00 11.90
CA GLY A 92 15.74 6.53 11.85
C GLY A 92 16.74 5.63 11.10
N PRO A 93 18.06 5.84 11.30
CA PRO A 93 19.11 5.18 10.52
C PRO A 93 19.28 3.69 10.83
N ALA A 94 18.58 3.16 11.83
CA ALA A 94 18.58 1.73 12.12
C ALA A 94 17.88 0.90 11.03
N TRP A 95 17.02 1.56 10.24
CA TRP A 95 16.24 0.98 9.16
C TRP A 95 16.58 1.62 7.82
N GLN A 96 16.69 0.78 6.80
CA GLN A 96 16.72 1.17 5.40
C GLN A 96 15.40 0.78 4.74
N ILE A 97 14.58 1.79 4.43
CA ILE A 97 13.27 1.62 3.78
C ILE A 97 13.39 1.94 2.30
N THR A 98 13.32 0.91 1.46
CA THR A 98 13.25 1.07 0.00
C THR A 98 11.80 1.27 -0.41
N ASP A 99 11.47 2.45 -0.93
CA ASP A 99 10.14 2.73 -1.46
C ASP A 99 9.98 2.05 -2.82
N GLN A 100 9.01 1.15 -2.92
CA GLN A 100 8.63 0.40 -4.13
C GLN A 100 7.13 0.54 -4.40
N PHE A 101 6.49 1.57 -3.84
CA PHE A 101 5.11 1.87 -4.15
C PHE A 101 5.01 2.41 -5.58
N ASP A 102 4.26 1.69 -6.41
CA ASP A 102 3.84 2.19 -7.72
C ASP A 102 2.59 3.04 -7.56
N GLU A 103 2.66 4.28 -8.01
CA GLU A 103 1.56 5.23 -7.91
C GLU A 103 0.29 4.72 -8.60
N LEU A 104 -0.82 4.88 -7.91
CA LEU A 104 -2.12 4.55 -8.47
C LEU A 104 -2.55 5.61 -9.47
N HIS A 105 -3.22 5.17 -10.52
CA HIS A 105 -3.90 6.02 -11.48
C HIS A 105 -5.28 5.43 -11.76
N GLU A 106 -6.20 6.29 -12.18
CA GLU A 106 -7.47 5.83 -12.72
C GLU A 106 -7.21 4.86 -13.87
N ASP A 107 -7.93 3.75 -13.87
CA ASP A 107 -7.87 2.81 -14.96
C ASP A 107 -8.44 3.49 -16.23
N PRO A 108 -7.70 3.53 -17.35
CA PRO A 108 -8.15 4.22 -18.56
C PRO A 108 -9.45 3.64 -19.13
N ASP A 109 -9.80 2.40 -18.77
CA ASP A 109 -11.02 1.73 -19.18
C ASP A 109 -12.19 1.91 -18.21
N LEU A 110 -12.03 2.64 -17.09
CA LEU A 110 -13.05 2.74 -16.05
C LEU A 110 -14.36 3.33 -16.57
N ASP A 111 -14.32 4.36 -17.40
CA ASP A 111 -15.54 4.93 -18.01
C ASP A 111 -16.23 3.94 -18.95
N ARG A 112 -15.45 3.16 -19.72
CA ARG A 112 -15.97 2.11 -20.60
C ARG A 112 -16.61 0.99 -19.79
N TYR A 113 -15.99 0.59 -18.69
CA TYR A 113 -16.53 -0.40 -17.75
C TYR A 113 -17.82 0.08 -17.10
N LEU A 114 -17.87 1.31 -16.58
CA LEU A 114 -19.04 1.83 -15.88
C LEU A 114 -20.25 2.07 -16.82
N ALA A 115 -20.01 2.31 -18.11
CA ALA A 115 -21.07 2.46 -19.10
C ALA A 115 -21.80 1.13 -19.41
N ASP A 116 -21.08 0.01 -19.45
CA ASP A 116 -21.63 -1.33 -19.65
C ASP A 116 -20.76 -2.42 -18.98
N PRO A 117 -20.93 -2.65 -17.65
CA PRO A 117 -20.12 -3.62 -16.92
C PRO A 117 -20.31 -5.06 -17.44
N ALA A 118 -21.52 -5.42 -17.86
CA ALA A 118 -21.85 -6.77 -18.30
C ALA A 118 -21.26 -7.10 -19.68
N GLY A 119 -21.11 -6.09 -20.55
CA GLY A 119 -20.50 -6.21 -21.87
C GLY A 119 -19.00 -5.92 -21.91
N PHE A 120 -18.40 -5.48 -20.80
CA PHE A 120 -17.01 -5.05 -20.77
C PHE A 120 -16.03 -6.19 -21.11
N ARG A 121 -15.03 -5.89 -21.96
CA ARG A 121 -13.90 -6.77 -22.27
C ARG A 121 -12.63 -5.95 -22.41
N ARG A 122 -11.58 -6.40 -21.72
CA ARG A 122 -10.25 -5.81 -21.76
C ARG A 122 -9.45 -6.29 -22.98
#